data_AF-A0A8S2AYC2-F1
#
_entry.id   AF-A0A8S2AYC2-F1
#
_cell.length_a   1.000
_cell.length_b   1.000
_cell.length_c   1.000
_cell.angle_alpha   90.00
_cell.angle_beta   90.00
_cell.angle_gamma   90.00
#
_symmetry.space_group_name_H-M   'P 1'
#
loop_
_entity.id
_entity.type
_entity.pdbx_description
1 polymer ?
#
loop_
_entity_poly.entity_id
_entity_poly.type
_entity_poly.pdbx_seq_one_letter_code
_entity_poly.pdbx_strand_id
1 'polypeptide(L)'
;MDSPSSTSEPLLMKDEEPRNWADLPTDLMCSILLHLRVTEILDNAQKVCRSWRHVCKDPSMWRKIDMGNVSHFKPMVNDVEAICRHAVDRSQGGLLEINFGDFGSDSLLTYIAERSSNLKSLRLAMCSEITEEGFVQAVVKLPMLEELEVSGILLSGESLKLAGLSCPNLKSLKLNHLFYLSSTDDVNAIAIAESMPKLRHLQLCGETLTKTGLNAILDSCPHMEHLDLRQCFNLNLVGNLEKRFKDLRLSNDSTSDDPFGYATIIFHLPHQLTVLKEGDD
;
A
#
# COMPACT_ATOMS: atom_id res chain seq x y z
N MET A 1 -29.34 -74.87 -19.91
CA MET A 1 -28.53 -73.74 -19.42
C MET A 1 -28.66 -72.68 -20.48
N ASP A 2 -29.63 -71.78 -20.35
CA ASP A 2 -29.76 -70.61 -21.22
C ASP A 2 -30.01 -69.42 -20.30
N SER A 3 -28.99 -68.57 -20.17
CA SER A 3 -29.02 -67.33 -19.41
C SER A 3 -29.76 -66.26 -20.21
N PRO A 4 -30.57 -65.39 -19.60
CA PRO A 4 -31.17 -64.28 -20.32
C PRO A 4 -30.12 -63.18 -20.54
N SER A 5 -29.88 -62.84 -21.81
CA SER A 5 -29.07 -61.69 -22.20
C SER A 5 -29.67 -60.40 -21.66
N SER A 6 -28.96 -59.77 -20.73
CA SER A 6 -29.25 -58.41 -20.25
C SER A 6 -28.77 -57.41 -21.30
N THR A 7 -29.68 -56.90 -22.12
CA THR A 7 -29.45 -55.70 -22.94
C THR A 7 -29.29 -54.51 -22.01
N SER A 8 -28.05 -54.06 -21.80
CA SER A 8 -27.74 -52.79 -21.16
C SER A 8 -28.10 -51.64 -22.11
N GLU A 9 -29.19 -50.93 -21.82
CA GLU A 9 -29.44 -49.62 -22.42
C GLU A 9 -28.31 -48.65 -22.04
N PRO A 10 -27.83 -47.79 -22.96
CA PRO A 10 -26.88 -46.76 -22.60
C PRO A 10 -27.57 -45.78 -21.64
N LEU A 11 -27.04 -45.63 -20.43
CA LEU A 11 -27.42 -44.55 -19.53
C LEU A 11 -27.11 -43.23 -20.23
N LEU A 12 -28.14 -42.61 -20.82
CA LEU A 12 -28.12 -41.20 -21.21
C LEU A 12 -27.74 -40.41 -19.95
N MET A 13 -26.49 -39.93 -19.90
CA MET A 13 -26.14 -38.85 -18.97
C MET A 13 -27.15 -37.74 -19.24
N LYS A 14 -27.98 -37.42 -18.24
CA LYS A 14 -28.82 -36.23 -18.31
C LYS A 14 -27.88 -35.08 -18.60
N ASP A 15 -28.07 -34.41 -19.74
CA ASP A 15 -27.47 -33.11 -20.01
C ASP A 15 -27.82 -32.24 -18.79
N GLU A 16 -26.86 -32.00 -17.90
CA GLU A 16 -27.04 -31.02 -16.83
C GLU A 16 -27.31 -29.69 -17.53
N GLU A 17 -28.50 -29.11 -17.32
CA GLU A 17 -28.79 -27.80 -17.85
C GLU A 17 -27.66 -26.85 -17.47
N PRO A 18 -27.07 -26.11 -18.44
CA PRO A 18 -25.95 -25.25 -18.16
C PRO A 18 -26.36 -24.25 -17.09
N ARG A 19 -25.65 -24.26 -15.95
CA ARG A 19 -25.93 -23.34 -14.83
C ARG A 19 -25.96 -21.91 -15.35
N ASN A 20 -27.09 -21.24 -15.16
CA ASN A 20 -27.21 -19.83 -15.51
C ASN A 20 -26.52 -18.96 -14.47
N TRP A 21 -25.24 -18.68 -14.68
CA TRP A 21 -24.47 -17.78 -13.83
C TRP A 21 -24.93 -16.31 -13.91
N ALA A 22 -25.82 -15.96 -14.84
CA ALA A 22 -26.36 -14.60 -14.96
C ALA A 22 -27.39 -14.25 -13.85
N ASP A 23 -27.98 -15.27 -13.20
CA ASP A 23 -28.99 -15.10 -12.14
C ASP A 23 -28.38 -15.11 -10.73
N LEU A 24 -27.05 -15.01 -10.62
CA LEU A 24 -26.38 -14.93 -9.33
C LEU A 24 -26.88 -13.70 -8.55
N PRO A 25 -27.21 -13.82 -7.25
CA PRO A 25 -27.54 -12.67 -6.41
C PRO A 25 -26.46 -11.58 -6.43
N THR A 26 -26.88 -10.31 -6.38
CA THR A 26 -26.00 -9.14 -6.42
C THR A 26 -24.87 -9.23 -5.39
N ASP A 27 -25.18 -9.62 -4.15
CA ASP A 27 -24.18 -9.69 -3.07
C ASP A 27 -23.06 -10.69 -3.37
N LEU A 28 -23.40 -11.83 -3.97
CA LEU A 28 -22.43 -12.85 -4.38
C LEU A 28 -21.62 -12.37 -5.59
N MET A 29 -22.24 -11.68 -6.55
CA MET A 29 -21.51 -11.05 -7.66
C MET A 29 -20.52 -10.00 -7.14
N CYS A 30 -20.94 -9.14 -6.21
CA CYS A 30 -20.05 -8.16 -5.57
C CYS A 30 -18.85 -8.86 -4.93
N SER A 31 -19.08 -9.92 -4.13
CA SER A 31 -18.00 -10.65 -3.48
C SER A 31 -17.00 -11.25 -4.47
N ILE A 32 -17.48 -11.81 -5.59
CA ILE A 32 -16.60 -12.35 -6.64
C ILE A 32 -15.80 -11.21 -7.30
N LEU A 33 -16.49 -10.14 -7.69
CA LEU A 33 -15.88 -9.03 -8.42
C LEU A 33 -14.87 -8.25 -7.57
N LEU A 34 -15.04 -8.20 -6.24
CA LEU A 34 -14.08 -7.59 -5.31
C LEU A 34 -12.74 -8.33 -5.23
N HIS A 35 -12.66 -9.57 -5.76
CA HIS A 35 -11.41 -10.31 -5.91
C HIS A 35 -10.69 -10.04 -7.24
N LEU A 36 -11.31 -9.29 -8.16
CA LEU A 36 -10.70 -8.93 -9.45
C LEU A 36 -9.92 -7.63 -9.35
N ARG A 37 -8.94 -7.46 -10.24
CA ARG A 37 -8.20 -6.19 -10.38
C ARG A 37 -9.06 -5.13 -11.04
N VAL A 38 -8.72 -3.86 -10.80
CA VAL A 38 -9.38 -2.69 -11.41
C VAL A 38 -9.47 -2.81 -12.94
N THR A 39 -8.37 -3.19 -13.59
CA THR A 39 -8.31 -3.40 -15.04
C THR A 39 -9.22 -4.55 -15.49
N GLU A 40 -9.30 -5.64 -14.73
CA GLU A 40 -10.18 -6.77 -15.05
C GLU A 40 -11.66 -6.41 -14.93
N ILE A 41 -12.02 -5.60 -13.93
CA ILE A 41 -13.38 -5.08 -13.77
C ILE A 41 -13.76 -4.19 -14.95
N LEU A 42 -12.89 -3.24 -15.31
CA LEU A 42 -13.16 -2.25 -16.35
C LEU A 42 -13.05 -2.83 -17.77
N ASP A 43 -12.08 -3.69 -18.04
CA ASP A 43 -11.88 -4.18 -19.40
C ASP A 43 -12.67 -5.44 -19.70
N ASN A 44 -13.02 -6.25 -18.71
CA ASN A 44 -13.62 -7.57 -18.93
C ASN A 44 -14.97 -7.74 -18.21
N ALA A 45 -15.01 -7.65 -16.87
CA ALA A 45 -16.17 -8.06 -16.09
C ALA A 45 -17.44 -7.26 -16.45
N GLN A 46 -17.32 -5.94 -16.62
CA GLN A 46 -18.46 -5.09 -17.00
C GLN A 46 -18.99 -5.34 -18.43
N LYS A 47 -18.30 -6.16 -19.23
CA LYS A 47 -18.68 -6.51 -20.61
C LYS A 47 -19.32 -7.90 -20.71
N VAL A 48 -19.35 -8.69 -19.63
CA VAL A 48 -19.89 -10.07 -19.62
C VAL A 48 -21.41 -10.08 -19.85
N CYS A 49 -22.18 -9.39 -18.99
CA CYS A 49 -23.62 -9.31 -19.11
C CYS A 49 -24.17 -8.03 -18.46
N ARG A 50 -25.48 -7.76 -18.63
CA ARG A 50 -26.12 -6.55 -18.06
C ARG A 50 -26.06 -6.51 -16.54
N SER A 51 -26.23 -7.66 -15.88
CA SER A 51 -26.20 -7.77 -14.42
C SER A 51 -24.80 -7.42 -13.88
N TRP A 52 -23.76 -8.07 -14.40
CA TRP A 52 -22.37 -7.75 -14.05
C TRP A 52 -22.01 -6.30 -14.34
N ARG A 53 -22.44 -5.76 -15.48
CA ARG A 53 -22.24 -4.35 -15.82
C ARG A 53 -22.90 -3.40 -14.82
N HIS A 54 -24.07 -3.75 -14.30
CA HIS A 54 -24.75 -2.96 -13.28
C HIS A 54 -23.94 -2.94 -11.99
N VAL A 55 -23.53 -4.12 -11.50
CA VAL A 55 -22.71 -4.25 -10.28
C VAL A 55 -21.37 -3.53 -10.42
N CYS A 56 -20.65 -3.71 -11.53
CA CYS A 56 -19.37 -3.04 -11.78
C CYS A 56 -19.48 -1.50 -11.79
N LYS A 57 -20.69 -0.94 -11.98
CA LYS A 57 -20.94 0.50 -11.94
C LYS A 57 -21.39 1.00 -10.58
N ASP A 58 -21.70 0.11 -9.63
CA ASP A 58 -22.10 0.49 -8.28
C ASP A 58 -20.93 1.14 -7.54
N PRO A 59 -21.09 2.36 -6.99
CA PRO A 59 -20.03 3.03 -6.23
C PRO A 59 -19.46 2.20 -5.07
N SER A 60 -20.24 1.29 -4.47
CA SER A 60 -19.77 0.44 -3.37
C SER A 60 -18.61 -0.47 -3.76
N MET A 61 -18.52 -0.82 -5.05
CA MET A 61 -17.41 -1.62 -5.61
C MET A 61 -16.08 -0.85 -5.64
N TRP A 62 -16.14 0.48 -5.55
CA TRP A 62 -15.00 1.39 -5.75
C TRP A 62 -14.61 2.12 -4.46
N ARG A 63 -15.00 1.59 -3.30
CA ARG A 63 -14.55 2.11 -1.99
C ARG A 63 -13.07 1.84 -1.74
N LYS A 64 -12.51 0.83 -2.41
CA LYS A 64 -11.11 0.46 -2.37
C LYS A 64 -10.59 0.28 -3.79
N ILE A 65 -9.49 0.94 -4.12
CA ILE A 65 -8.84 0.85 -5.43
C ILE A 65 -7.40 0.42 -5.20
N ASP A 66 -7.04 -0.78 -5.68
CA ASP A 66 -5.67 -1.29 -5.62
C ASP A 66 -5.10 -1.45 -7.03
N MET A 67 -4.06 -0.67 -7.30
CA MET A 67 -3.28 -0.62 -8.52
C MET A 67 -1.76 -0.61 -8.20
N GLY A 68 -1.34 -1.17 -7.05
CA GLY A 68 0.07 -1.17 -6.62
C GLY A 68 0.99 -2.12 -7.41
N ASN A 69 0.43 -3.17 -8.03
CA ASN A 69 1.20 -4.24 -8.71
C ASN A 69 1.07 -4.18 -10.24
N VAL A 70 1.20 -2.99 -10.84
CA VAL A 70 1.08 -2.82 -12.30
C VAL A 70 2.41 -3.09 -13.01
N SER A 71 3.54 -3.10 -12.30
CA SER A 71 4.92 -3.23 -12.81
C SER A 71 5.26 -4.52 -13.57
N HIS A 72 4.44 -5.57 -13.50
CA HIS A 72 4.61 -6.74 -14.35
C HIS A 72 4.09 -6.55 -15.79
N PHE A 73 3.51 -5.39 -16.11
CA PHE A 73 2.97 -5.07 -17.43
C PHE A 73 3.72 -3.88 -18.07
N LYS A 74 4.83 -4.14 -18.76
CA LYS A 74 5.38 -3.20 -19.77
C LYS A 74 4.96 -3.67 -21.18
N PRO A 75 4.77 -2.77 -22.17
CA PRO A 75 4.16 -1.44 -22.16
C PRO A 75 3.11 -1.34 -23.28
N MET A 76 1.82 -1.44 -22.98
CA MET A 76 0.74 -1.12 -23.94
C MET A 76 -0.48 -0.45 -23.31
N VAL A 77 -0.44 -0.10 -22.02
CA VAL A 77 -1.54 0.67 -21.43
C VAL A 77 -1.28 2.13 -21.74
N ASN A 78 -1.80 2.59 -22.88
CA ASN A 78 -2.09 4.00 -23.04
C ASN A 78 -3.08 4.34 -21.92
N ASP A 79 -2.53 4.98 -20.89
CA ASP A 79 -3.20 5.72 -19.83
C ASP A 79 -3.69 4.93 -18.59
N VAL A 80 -2.77 4.29 -17.86
CA VAL A 80 -3.04 3.74 -16.51
C VAL A 80 -3.61 4.82 -15.58
N GLU A 81 -3.18 6.08 -15.75
CA GLU A 81 -3.78 7.21 -15.03
C GLU A 81 -5.26 7.38 -15.39
N ALA A 82 -5.65 7.32 -16.66
CA ALA A 82 -7.06 7.39 -17.05
C ALA A 82 -7.88 6.23 -16.48
N ILE A 83 -7.32 5.01 -16.41
CA ILE A 83 -7.97 3.88 -15.74
C ILE A 83 -8.19 4.21 -14.25
N CYS A 84 -7.17 4.76 -13.59
CA CYS A 84 -7.26 5.18 -12.20
C CYS A 84 -8.32 6.29 -12.01
N ARG A 85 -8.32 7.32 -12.85
CA ARG A 85 -9.35 8.39 -12.84
C ARG A 85 -10.74 7.82 -13.05
N HIS A 86 -10.91 6.89 -13.98
CA HIS A 86 -12.19 6.24 -14.25
C HIS A 86 -12.68 5.43 -13.04
N ALA A 87 -11.78 4.73 -12.34
CA ALA A 87 -12.09 4.03 -11.09
C ALA A 87 -12.46 5.00 -9.96
N VAL A 88 -11.74 6.13 -9.83
CA VAL A 88 -12.06 7.19 -8.86
C VAL A 88 -13.43 7.80 -9.15
N ASP A 89 -13.75 8.09 -10.41
CA ASP A 89 -15.07 8.61 -10.80
C ASP A 89 -16.20 7.64 -10.50
N ARG A 90 -15.96 6.33 -10.64
CA ARG A 90 -16.92 5.29 -10.27
C ARG A 90 -17.26 5.30 -8.78
N SER A 91 -16.33 5.73 -7.92
CA SER A 91 -16.58 5.83 -6.47
C SER A 91 -17.58 6.92 -6.09
N GLN A 92 -17.81 7.91 -6.97
CA GLN A 92 -18.70 9.05 -6.70
C GLN A 92 -18.42 9.77 -5.37
N GLY A 93 -17.14 9.85 -4.97
CA GLY A 93 -16.70 10.45 -3.71
C GLY A 93 -16.77 9.53 -2.48
N GLY A 94 -17.13 8.26 -2.69
CA GLY A 94 -17.15 7.20 -1.68
C GLY A 94 -15.83 6.43 -1.52
N LEU A 95 -14.76 6.83 -2.22
CA LEU A 95 -13.44 6.20 -2.13
C LEU A 95 -12.84 6.37 -0.73
N LEU A 96 -12.39 5.27 -0.14
CA LEU A 96 -11.78 5.24 1.19
C LEU A 96 -10.32 4.81 1.18
N GLU A 97 -9.95 3.91 0.28
CA GLU A 97 -8.59 3.37 0.23
C GLU A 97 -8.11 3.36 -1.21
N ILE A 98 -6.94 3.94 -1.45
CA ILE A 98 -6.29 3.87 -2.75
C ILE A 98 -4.82 3.51 -2.60
N ASN A 99 -4.39 2.54 -3.40
CA ASN A 99 -3.01 2.09 -3.53
C ASN A 99 -2.62 2.13 -5.00
N PHE A 100 -1.52 2.79 -5.33
CA PHE A 100 -0.95 2.68 -6.66
C PHE A 100 0.57 2.84 -6.62
N GLY A 101 1.23 2.22 -7.59
CA GLY A 101 2.67 2.30 -7.70
C GLY A 101 3.22 2.07 -9.09
N ASP A 102 4.45 2.54 -9.30
CA ASP A 102 5.16 2.61 -10.59
C ASP A 102 4.50 3.53 -11.65
N PHE A 103 3.48 4.29 -11.27
CA PHE A 103 2.86 5.34 -12.09
C PHE A 103 2.26 6.45 -11.22
N GLY A 104 1.88 7.56 -11.85
CA GLY A 104 1.12 8.64 -11.24
C GLY A 104 1.89 9.94 -11.18
N SER A 105 1.18 11.02 -11.48
CA SER A 105 1.66 12.41 -11.50
C SER A 105 0.98 13.26 -10.43
N ASP A 106 1.51 14.46 -10.19
CA ASP A 106 0.88 15.48 -9.34
C ASP A 106 -0.58 15.75 -9.73
N SER A 107 -0.87 15.75 -11.05
CA SER A 107 -2.21 15.93 -11.59
C SER A 107 -3.16 14.80 -11.20
N LEU A 108 -2.69 13.55 -11.23
CA LEU A 108 -3.49 12.41 -10.80
C LEU A 108 -3.75 12.46 -9.29
N LEU A 109 -2.69 12.68 -8.51
CA LEU A 109 -2.79 12.72 -7.05
C LEU A 109 -3.72 13.85 -6.58
N THR A 110 -3.59 15.04 -7.17
CA THR A 110 -4.48 16.17 -6.88
C THR A 110 -5.92 15.85 -7.24
N TYR A 111 -6.15 15.24 -8.40
CA TYR A 111 -7.50 14.85 -8.82
C TYR A 111 -8.13 13.82 -7.87
N ILE A 112 -7.37 12.82 -7.42
CA ILE A 112 -7.84 11.85 -6.41
C ILE A 112 -8.28 12.58 -5.14
N ALA A 113 -7.44 13.50 -4.66
CA ALA A 113 -7.68 14.24 -3.43
C ALA A 113 -8.92 15.15 -3.52
N GLU A 114 -9.13 15.82 -4.66
CA GLU A 114 -10.31 16.66 -4.90
C GLU A 114 -11.61 15.86 -4.99
N ARG A 115 -11.55 14.63 -5.51
CA ARG A 115 -12.74 13.78 -5.68
C ARG A 115 -13.05 12.96 -4.44
N SER A 116 -12.10 12.81 -3.51
CA SER A 116 -12.14 11.80 -2.45
C SER A 116 -11.74 12.36 -1.08
N SER A 117 -12.36 13.44 -0.62
CA SER A 117 -12.04 14.07 0.68
C SER A 117 -12.27 13.17 1.91
N ASN A 118 -13.01 12.06 1.76
CA ASN A 118 -13.24 11.04 2.79
C ASN A 118 -12.18 9.92 2.79
N LEU A 119 -11.12 10.03 1.99
CA LEU A 119 -10.06 9.02 1.90
C LEU A 119 -9.44 8.78 3.28
N LYS A 120 -9.29 7.50 3.63
CA LYS A 120 -8.74 7.02 4.89
C LYS A 120 -7.36 6.39 4.72
N SER A 121 -7.07 5.78 3.58
CA SER A 121 -5.77 5.18 3.28
C SER A 121 -5.26 5.65 1.92
N LEU A 122 -4.04 6.18 1.90
CA LEU A 122 -3.31 6.55 0.69
C LEU A 122 -1.98 5.81 0.70
N ARG A 123 -1.72 5.03 -0.36
CA ARG A 123 -0.44 4.32 -0.53
C ARG A 123 0.13 4.64 -1.89
N LEU A 124 1.36 5.16 -1.87
CA LEU A 124 2.13 5.59 -3.03
C LEU A 124 3.45 4.83 -3.03
N ALA A 125 3.73 4.08 -4.09
CA ALA A 125 4.97 3.34 -4.22
C ALA A 125 5.63 3.62 -5.57
N MET A 126 6.92 3.98 -5.59
CA MET A 126 7.65 4.17 -6.86
C MET A 126 7.05 5.20 -7.83
N CYS A 127 6.28 6.18 -7.32
CA CYS A 127 5.67 7.22 -8.15
C CYS A 127 6.68 8.35 -8.41
N SER A 128 7.61 8.15 -9.34
CA SER A 128 8.72 9.09 -9.60
C SER A 128 8.31 10.45 -10.16
N GLU A 129 7.09 10.56 -10.69
CA GLU A 129 6.55 11.82 -11.25
C GLU A 129 5.75 12.63 -10.23
N ILE A 130 5.59 12.14 -8.99
CA ILE A 130 4.98 12.91 -7.91
C ILE A 130 6.07 13.76 -7.25
N THR A 131 5.89 15.08 -7.31
CA THR A 131 6.77 16.05 -6.65
C THR A 131 6.35 16.27 -5.21
N GLU A 132 7.25 16.85 -4.43
CA GLU A 132 6.97 17.28 -3.06
C GLU A 132 5.81 18.28 -3.00
N GLU A 133 5.77 19.23 -3.94
CA GLU A 133 4.69 20.22 -4.03
C GLU A 133 3.34 19.54 -4.35
N GLY A 134 3.31 18.64 -5.33
CA GLY A 134 2.09 17.91 -5.68
C GLY A 134 1.58 17.01 -4.55
N PHE A 135 2.50 16.35 -3.84
CA PHE A 135 2.18 15.60 -2.62
C PHE A 135 1.50 16.51 -1.58
N VAL A 136 2.13 17.65 -1.26
CA VAL A 136 1.60 18.64 -0.32
C VAL A 136 0.21 19.14 -0.73
N GLN A 137 0.05 19.54 -2.00
CA GLN A 137 -1.22 20.04 -2.53
C GLN A 137 -2.36 19.02 -2.43
N ALA A 138 -2.04 17.73 -2.48
CA ALA A 138 -3.01 16.67 -2.31
C ALA A 138 -3.34 16.40 -0.84
N VAL A 139 -2.34 16.22 0.03
CA VAL A 139 -2.59 15.81 1.44
C VAL A 139 -3.36 16.86 2.24
N VAL A 140 -3.22 18.15 1.92
CA VAL A 140 -4.02 19.22 2.54
C VAL A 140 -5.53 19.10 2.25
N LYS A 141 -5.91 18.34 1.22
CA LYS A 141 -7.31 18.07 0.84
C LYS A 141 -7.84 16.75 1.44
N LEU A 142 -7.04 16.03 2.23
CA LEU A 142 -7.36 14.70 2.77
C LEU A 142 -7.44 14.68 4.31
N PRO A 143 -8.32 15.48 4.95
CA PRO A 143 -8.34 15.62 6.41
C PRO A 143 -8.78 14.36 7.18
N MET A 144 -9.36 13.39 6.47
CA MET A 144 -9.86 12.13 7.03
C MET A 144 -8.84 10.99 6.98
N LEU A 145 -7.61 11.26 6.51
CA LEU A 145 -6.59 10.24 6.35
C LEU A 145 -6.19 9.62 7.70
N GLU A 146 -6.17 8.29 7.75
CA GLU A 146 -5.81 7.48 8.91
C GLU A 146 -4.53 6.66 8.65
N GLU A 147 -4.27 6.31 7.39
CA GLU A 147 -3.08 5.56 6.93
C GLU A 147 -2.41 6.27 5.75
N LEU A 148 -1.10 6.48 5.85
CA LEU A 148 -0.27 7.02 4.80
C LEU A 148 0.96 6.13 4.59
N GLU A 149 1.15 5.66 3.37
CA GLU A 149 2.35 4.95 2.95
C GLU A 149 2.98 5.66 1.76
N VAL A 150 4.25 6.02 1.90
CA VAL A 150 5.07 6.67 0.87
C VAL A 150 6.38 5.90 0.74
N SER A 151 6.50 5.16 -0.36
CA SER A 151 7.63 4.27 -0.65
C SER A 151 8.33 4.73 -1.92
N GLY A 152 9.64 5.02 -1.83
CA GLY A 152 10.43 5.43 -3.00
C GLY A 152 10.24 6.87 -3.47
N ILE A 153 9.56 7.72 -2.68
CA ILE A 153 9.42 9.16 -2.91
C ILE A 153 10.19 9.89 -1.80
N LEU A 154 11.01 10.87 -2.15
CA LEU A 154 11.73 11.70 -1.18
C LEU A 154 10.85 12.87 -0.75
N LEU A 155 10.56 12.95 0.55
CA LEU A 155 9.87 14.07 1.17
C LEU A 155 10.83 14.79 2.12
N SER A 156 10.77 16.12 2.16
CA SER A 156 11.44 16.86 3.24
C SER A 156 10.64 16.75 4.54
N GLY A 157 11.31 17.04 5.67
CA GLY A 157 10.62 17.15 6.96
C GLY A 157 9.53 18.23 6.98
N GLU A 158 9.63 19.29 6.17
CA GLU A 158 8.58 20.31 6.10
C GLU A 158 7.30 19.74 5.49
N SER A 159 7.42 19.03 4.37
CA SER A 159 6.26 18.38 3.72
C SER A 159 5.67 17.27 4.58
N LEU A 160 6.51 16.51 5.27
CA LEU A 160 6.05 15.48 6.19
C LEU A 160 5.31 16.09 7.39
N LYS A 161 5.82 17.18 7.97
CA LYS A 161 5.17 17.92 9.04
C LYS A 161 3.81 18.46 8.59
N LEU A 162 3.75 19.02 7.38
CA LEU A 162 2.51 19.54 6.80
C LEU A 162 1.48 18.43 6.58
N ALA A 163 1.90 17.25 6.14
CA ALA A 163 1.04 16.09 6.02
C ALA A 163 0.45 15.69 7.38
N GLY A 164 1.27 15.64 8.43
CA GLY A 164 0.82 15.34 9.79
C GLY A 164 -0.18 16.36 10.34
N LEU A 165 0.08 17.65 10.12
CA LEU A 165 -0.84 18.73 10.53
C LEU A 165 -2.16 18.71 9.74
N SER A 166 -2.12 18.32 8.47
CA SER A 166 -3.30 18.24 7.60
C SER A 166 -4.17 17.02 7.87
N CYS A 167 -3.57 15.94 8.39
CA CYS A 167 -4.22 14.66 8.64
C CYS A 167 -4.26 14.35 10.15
N PRO A 168 -5.10 15.05 10.96
CA PRO A 168 -5.08 14.96 12.43
C PRO A 168 -5.55 13.62 13.00
N ASN A 169 -5.98 12.69 12.15
CA ASN A 169 -6.42 11.34 12.51
C ASN A 169 -5.45 10.25 12.03
N LEU A 170 -4.26 10.64 11.55
CA LEU A 170 -3.24 9.70 11.09
C LEU A 170 -2.79 8.78 12.25
N LYS A 171 -2.94 7.48 12.03
CA LYS A 171 -2.62 6.40 12.98
C LYS A 171 -1.53 5.48 12.46
N SER A 172 -1.34 5.42 11.15
CA SER A 172 -0.30 4.62 10.50
C SER A 172 0.48 5.48 9.53
N LEU A 173 1.80 5.52 9.71
CA LEU A 173 2.73 6.11 8.75
C LEU A 173 3.75 5.07 8.34
N LYS A 174 3.95 4.92 7.04
CA LYS A 174 5.03 4.13 6.46
C LYS A 174 5.84 4.99 5.51
N LEU A 175 7.11 5.18 5.81
CA LEU A 175 8.10 5.84 4.96
C LEU A 175 9.19 4.83 4.65
N ASN A 176 9.39 4.56 3.37
CA ASN A 176 10.37 3.58 2.93
C ASN A 176 11.28 4.17 1.86
N HIS A 177 12.56 4.26 2.17
CA HIS A 177 13.59 4.62 1.21
C HIS A 177 14.10 3.38 0.48
N LEU A 178 14.43 3.57 -0.80
CA LEU A 178 14.86 2.50 -1.69
C LEU A 178 16.36 2.54 -2.01
N PHE A 179 17.07 3.49 -1.41
CA PHE A 179 18.49 3.69 -1.57
C PHE A 179 19.10 4.10 -0.25
N TYR A 180 20.39 3.80 -0.11
CA TYR A 180 21.16 4.20 1.04
C TYR A 180 21.36 5.73 1.04
N LEU A 181 20.84 6.38 2.06
CA LEU A 181 21.09 7.79 2.34
C LEU A 181 22.34 7.90 3.23
N SER A 182 23.35 8.66 2.77
CA SER A 182 24.65 8.74 3.44
C SER A 182 24.71 9.73 4.60
N SER A 183 23.71 10.61 4.74
CA SER A 183 23.64 11.64 5.78
C SER A 183 22.72 11.21 6.92
N THR A 184 23.21 11.26 8.15
CA THR A 184 22.37 11.20 9.36
C THR A 184 21.69 12.54 9.60
N ASP A 185 20.36 12.56 9.60
CA ASP A 185 19.59 13.70 10.12
C ASP A 185 18.32 13.22 10.84
N ASP A 186 17.85 14.02 11.78
CA ASP A 186 16.61 13.76 12.53
C ASP A 186 15.44 14.58 11.97
N VAL A 187 15.54 15.13 10.76
CA VAL A 187 14.58 16.13 10.23
C VAL A 187 13.19 15.51 10.07
N ASN A 188 13.11 14.33 9.45
CA ASN A 188 11.85 13.59 9.32
C ASN A 188 11.32 13.13 10.69
N ALA A 189 12.20 12.70 11.58
CA ALA A 189 11.82 12.25 12.92
C ALA A 189 11.21 13.37 13.77
N ILE A 190 11.81 14.57 13.74
CA ILE A 190 11.29 15.77 14.41
C ILE A 190 9.95 16.17 13.80
N ALA A 191 9.83 16.16 12.46
CA ALA A 191 8.57 16.46 11.78
C ALA A 191 7.42 15.55 12.23
N ILE A 192 7.67 14.25 12.32
CA ILE A 192 6.71 13.26 12.84
C ILE A 192 6.35 13.57 14.30
N ALA A 193 7.37 13.76 15.15
CA ALA A 193 7.19 14.03 16.57
C ALA A 193 6.36 15.30 16.85
N GLU A 194 6.49 16.32 16.01
CA GLU A 194 5.79 17.59 16.18
C GLU A 194 4.35 17.60 15.62
N SER A 195 3.98 16.67 14.74
CA SER A 195 2.73 16.75 13.97
C SER A 195 1.81 15.53 14.04
N MET A 196 2.30 14.36 14.49
CA MET A 196 1.56 13.09 14.40
C MET A 196 1.38 12.36 15.75
N PRO A 197 0.84 13.00 16.80
CA PRO A 197 0.80 12.43 18.16
C PRO A 197 -0.11 11.20 18.33
N LYS A 198 -0.97 10.90 17.34
CA LYS A 198 -1.92 9.77 17.37
C LYS A 198 -1.39 8.50 16.70
N LEU A 199 -0.14 8.49 16.25
CA LEU A 199 0.45 7.31 15.62
C LEU A 199 0.43 6.09 16.54
N ARG A 200 0.07 4.96 15.93
CA ARG A 200 0.05 3.62 16.51
C ARG A 200 0.96 2.67 15.74
N HIS A 201 1.13 2.91 14.44
CA HIS A 201 1.97 2.11 13.56
C HIS A 201 2.94 3.05 12.85
N LEU A 202 4.23 2.78 13.00
CA LEU A 202 5.27 3.52 12.33
C LEU A 202 6.25 2.55 11.68
N GLN A 203 6.45 2.71 10.38
CA GLN A 203 7.49 2.03 9.62
C GLN A 203 8.38 3.09 8.99
N LEU A 204 9.67 3.07 9.31
CA LEU A 204 10.71 3.94 8.79
C LEU A 204 11.79 3.04 8.21
N CYS A 205 11.59 2.50 7.01
CA CYS A 205 12.58 1.59 6.41
C CYS A 205 13.65 2.40 5.68
N GLY A 206 14.92 2.19 6.03
CA GLY A 206 16.06 2.85 5.37
C GLY A 206 16.24 4.34 5.71
N GLU A 207 15.51 4.86 6.70
CA GLU A 207 15.67 6.23 7.20
C GLU A 207 16.98 6.39 7.98
N THR A 208 17.51 7.61 7.99
CA THR A 208 18.86 7.90 8.53
C THR A 208 18.86 8.45 9.95
N LEU A 209 17.69 8.47 10.59
CA LEU A 209 17.49 9.00 11.93
C LEU A 209 18.45 8.43 12.97
N THR A 210 18.75 9.26 13.96
CA THR A 210 19.55 8.89 15.12
C THR A 210 18.66 8.45 16.28
N LYS A 211 19.30 7.99 17.36
CA LYS A 211 18.60 7.71 18.63
C LYS A 211 17.85 8.92 19.17
N THR A 212 18.35 10.13 18.92
CA THR A 212 17.70 11.36 19.37
C THR A 212 16.38 11.58 18.64
N GLY A 213 16.37 11.47 17.31
CA GLY A 213 15.14 11.54 16.51
C GLY A 213 14.15 10.45 16.88
N LEU A 214 14.60 9.20 17.04
CA LEU A 214 13.72 8.11 17.48
C LEU A 214 13.08 8.41 18.84
N ASN A 215 13.86 8.85 19.83
CA ASN A 215 13.33 9.20 21.14
C ASN A 215 12.29 10.34 21.06
N ALA A 216 12.52 11.36 20.23
CA ALA A 216 11.55 12.43 20.02
C ALA A 216 10.20 11.91 19.52
N ILE A 217 10.20 11.00 18.53
CA ILE A 217 8.99 10.33 18.05
C ILE A 217 8.31 9.57 19.20
N LEU A 218 9.10 8.77 19.92
CA LEU A 218 8.62 7.90 20.98
C LEU A 218 8.03 8.69 22.17
N ASP A 219 8.56 9.86 22.48
CA ASP A 219 8.05 10.73 23.55
C ASP A 219 6.76 11.44 23.10
N SER A 220 6.65 11.82 21.83
CA SER A 220 5.46 12.48 21.27
C SER A 220 4.32 11.53 20.89
N CYS A 221 4.61 10.24 20.68
CA CYS A 221 3.63 9.23 20.25
C CYS A 221 3.44 8.15 21.35
N PRO A 222 2.70 8.45 22.43
CA PRO A 222 2.61 7.56 23.60
C PRO A 222 1.79 6.28 23.34
N HIS A 223 0.99 6.24 22.27
CA HIS A 223 0.14 5.10 21.91
C HIS A 223 0.73 4.22 20.80
N MET A 224 2.03 4.35 20.51
CA MET A 224 2.70 3.53 19.52
C MET A 224 2.65 2.04 19.90
N GLU A 225 2.15 1.21 18.99
CA GLU A 225 1.95 -0.24 19.17
C GLU A 225 2.87 -1.07 18.27
N HIS A 226 3.16 -0.55 17.07
CA HIS A 226 3.99 -1.21 16.05
C HIS A 226 5.09 -0.26 15.59
N LEU A 227 6.32 -0.75 15.59
CA LEU A 227 7.50 0.01 15.17
C LEU A 227 8.39 -0.85 14.27
N ASP A 228 8.64 -0.40 13.06
CA ASP A 228 9.53 -1.05 12.10
C ASP A 228 10.62 -0.07 11.68
N LEU A 229 11.87 -0.44 11.99
CA LEU A 229 13.09 0.34 11.78
C LEU A 229 14.10 -0.44 10.93
N ARG A 230 13.63 -1.40 10.12
CA ARG A 230 14.50 -2.17 9.22
C ARG A 230 15.34 -1.23 8.36
N GLN A 231 16.59 -1.61 8.11
CA GLN A 231 17.55 -0.83 7.33
C GLN A 231 17.90 0.57 7.88
N CYS A 232 17.46 0.97 9.09
CA CYS A 232 17.95 2.16 9.79
C CYS A 232 19.31 1.92 10.47
N PHE A 233 20.37 1.74 9.68
CA PHE A 233 21.68 1.29 10.19
C PHE A 233 22.40 2.29 11.12
N ASN A 234 21.94 3.54 11.18
CA ASN A 234 22.49 4.56 12.10
C ASN A 234 22.02 4.37 13.56
N LEU A 235 21.04 3.49 13.79
CA LEU A 235 20.49 3.22 15.11
C LEU A 235 21.27 2.09 15.80
N ASN A 236 22.21 2.45 16.67
CA ASN A 236 22.76 1.50 17.66
C ASN A 236 21.82 1.41 18.87
N LEU A 237 20.75 0.61 18.74
CA LEU A 237 19.75 0.44 19.77
C LEU A 237 20.28 -0.46 20.89
N VAL A 238 20.67 0.16 22.00
CA VAL A 238 20.96 -0.52 23.27
C VAL A 238 19.81 -0.19 24.23
N GLY A 239 18.94 -1.17 24.53
CA GLY A 239 17.81 -0.96 25.44
C GLY A 239 16.66 -1.96 25.29
N ASN A 240 15.63 -1.79 26.13
CA ASN A 240 14.50 -2.72 26.29
C ASN A 240 13.25 -2.30 25.48
N LEU A 241 13.43 -1.85 24.22
CA LEU A 241 12.32 -1.41 23.36
C LEU A 241 11.31 -2.53 23.11
N GLU A 242 11.77 -3.79 23.11
CA GLU A 242 10.95 -4.99 22.90
C GLU A 242 9.75 -5.08 23.84
N LYS A 243 9.84 -4.55 25.07
CA LYS A 243 8.74 -4.61 26.04
C LYS A 243 7.67 -3.55 25.81
N ARG A 244 7.94 -2.54 24.99
CA ARG A 244 7.05 -1.40 24.76
C ARG A 244 6.09 -1.64 23.60
N PHE A 245 6.47 -2.46 22.61
CA PHE A 245 5.71 -2.65 21.38
C PHE A 245 5.11 -4.05 21.30
N LYS A 246 3.97 -4.16 20.62
CA LYS A 246 3.37 -5.46 20.27
C LYS A 246 4.12 -6.12 19.13
N ASP A 247 4.63 -5.30 18.21
CA ASP A 247 5.44 -5.72 17.07
C ASP A 247 6.59 -4.73 16.91
N LEU A 248 7.82 -5.25 16.88
CA LEU A 248 9.04 -4.48 16.75
C LEU A 248 9.91 -5.16 15.71
N ARG A 249 10.27 -4.41 14.67
CA ARG A 249 11.25 -4.84 13.66
C ARG A 249 12.45 -3.90 13.70
N LEU A 250 13.63 -4.48 13.83
CA LEU A 250 14.89 -3.75 14.01
C LEU A 250 15.71 -3.74 12.71
N SER A 251 16.75 -2.90 12.69
CA SER A 251 17.51 -2.57 11.48
C SER A 251 18.06 -3.76 10.70
N ASN A 252 18.40 -4.86 11.39
CA ASN A 252 18.97 -6.07 10.78
C ASN A 252 17.95 -7.18 10.52
N ASP A 253 16.67 -6.98 10.83
CA ASP A 253 15.63 -7.98 10.57
C ASP A 253 15.40 -8.16 9.06
N SER A 254 14.99 -9.37 8.67
CA SER A 254 14.71 -9.68 7.26
C SER A 254 13.63 -8.76 6.67
N THR A 255 13.83 -8.36 5.41
CA THR A 255 12.86 -7.64 4.58
C THR A 255 12.14 -8.56 3.58
N SER A 256 12.26 -9.87 3.72
CA SER A 256 11.69 -10.85 2.78
C SER A 256 10.16 -10.87 2.73
N ASP A 257 9.49 -10.39 3.77
CA ASP A 257 8.03 -10.24 3.85
C ASP A 257 7.53 -8.92 3.22
N ASP A 258 8.44 -8.08 2.74
CA ASP A 258 8.06 -6.82 2.11
C ASP A 258 7.66 -6.99 0.64
N PRO A 259 6.45 -6.54 0.24
CA PRO A 259 5.92 -6.74 -1.11
C PRO A 259 6.69 -5.96 -2.20
N PHE A 260 7.44 -4.92 -1.84
CA PHE A 260 8.24 -4.14 -2.79
C PHE A 260 9.66 -4.68 -2.96
N GLY A 261 10.03 -5.75 -2.24
CA GLY A 261 11.31 -6.42 -2.43
C GLY A 261 12.50 -5.50 -2.11
N TYR A 262 12.51 -4.88 -0.93
CA TYR A 262 13.63 -4.07 -0.41
C TYR A 262 14.98 -4.81 -0.29
N ALA A 263 15.07 -6.06 -0.77
CA ALA A 263 16.26 -6.90 -0.79
C ALA A 263 17.47 -6.29 -1.55
N THR A 264 17.28 -5.20 -2.30
CA THR A 264 18.31 -4.67 -3.20
C THR A 264 19.22 -3.59 -2.56
N ILE A 265 18.88 -3.02 -1.40
CA ILE A 265 19.75 -2.00 -0.76
C ILE A 265 21.09 -2.62 -0.29
N ILE A 266 21.13 -3.92 -0.03
CA ILE A 266 22.35 -4.63 0.43
C ILE A 266 23.45 -4.64 -0.64
N PHE A 267 23.15 -4.49 -1.93
CA PHE A 267 24.19 -4.55 -2.98
C PHE A 267 25.01 -3.26 -3.17
N HIS A 268 24.74 -2.19 -2.42
CA HIS A 268 25.48 -0.92 -2.54
C HIS A 268 26.18 -0.46 -1.26
N LEU A 269 26.33 -1.32 -0.24
CA LEU A 269 27.29 -1.04 0.84
C LEU A 269 28.73 -1.17 0.29
N PRO A 270 29.56 -0.10 0.31
CA PRO A 270 30.99 -0.26 0.10
C PRO A 270 31.56 -0.98 1.32
N HIS A 271 31.83 -2.28 1.22
CA HIS A 271 32.77 -3.16 1.97
C HIS A 271 33.33 -2.80 3.38
N GLN A 272 32.80 -1.85 4.15
CA GLN A 272 33.37 -1.41 5.42
C GLN A 272 32.45 -1.74 6.59
N LEU A 273 32.17 -3.01 6.82
CA LEU A 273 31.70 -3.49 8.14
C LEU A 273 32.10 -4.95 8.44
N THR A 274 33.00 -5.55 7.67
CA THR A 274 33.51 -6.92 7.90
C THR A 274 34.76 -7.02 8.77
N VAL A 275 35.15 -5.98 9.51
CA VAL A 275 36.34 -6.06 10.39
C VAL A 275 36.06 -5.44 11.75
N LEU A 276 35.28 -6.10 12.60
CA LEU A 276 35.38 -6.01 14.07
C LEU A 276 34.77 -7.27 14.72
N LYS A 277 35.23 -8.45 14.31
CA LYS A 277 35.15 -9.69 15.10
C LYS A 277 36.32 -10.58 14.67
N GLU A 278 37.45 -10.40 15.31
CA GLU A 278 38.46 -11.43 15.64
C GLU A 278 39.75 -10.73 16.09
N GLY A 279 40.16 -10.97 17.34
CA GLY A 279 41.49 -10.61 17.83
C GLY A 279 41.54 -10.02 19.24
N ASP A 280 41.02 -10.72 20.25
CA ASP A 280 41.52 -10.67 21.64
C ASP A 280 41.38 -12.10 22.20
N ASP A 281 42.44 -12.89 21.97
CA ASP A 281 43.03 -13.91 22.87
C ASP A 281 44.23 -14.59 22.17
#